data_AF-A0AAW9KH91-F1
#
_entry.id   AF-A0AAW9KH91-F1
#
_cell.length_a   1.000
_cell.length_b   1.000
_cell.length_c   1.000
_cell.angle_alpha   90.00
_cell.angle_beta   90.00
_cell.angle_gamma   90.00
#
_symmetry.space_group_name_H-M   'P 1'
#
loop_
_entity.id
_entity.type
_entity.pdbx_description
1 polymer ?
#
loop_
_entity_poly.entity_id
_entity_poly.type
_entity_poly.pdbx_seq_one_letter_code
_entity_poly.pdbx_strand_id
1 'polypeptide(L)'
;ALLGAFFTLAYSPLKQLIEGTPAGVWPKSWSEKDKNNMHSNAMWVQCIIVVAIILISSFGGKSASIFLNYLVLMANVAMTIPYMFLSFAFIYFKKKKEIEKPFEIYKKSSFATAAAIIVTLTVGIANLFTILQPAIEAKDYISTIFQLVGPIVFAAIALILYSLYEKRIANK
;
A
#
# COMPACT_ATOMS: atom_id res chain seq x y z
N ALA A 1 -16.29 14.24 15.38
CA ALA A 1 -15.61 14.22 14.08
C ALA A 1 -14.34 13.37 14.09
N LEU A 2 -13.37 13.61 14.99
CA LEU A 2 -12.08 12.88 15.01
C LEU A 2 -12.22 11.35 15.15
N LEU A 3 -13.02 10.86 16.11
CA LEU A 3 -13.18 9.41 16.34
C LEU A 3 -13.69 8.65 15.11
N GLY A 4 -14.67 9.22 14.38
CA GLY A 4 -15.19 8.61 13.15
C GLY A 4 -14.16 8.59 12.02
N ALA A 5 -13.31 9.63 11.92
CA ALA A 5 -12.21 9.67 10.96
C ALA A 5 -11.15 8.60 11.29
N PHE A 6 -10.75 8.45 12.56
CA PHE A 6 -9.82 7.41 12.98
C PHE A 6 -10.34 6.00 12.69
N PHE A 7 -11.62 5.74 12.99
CA PHE A 7 -12.25 4.47 12.66
C PHE A 7 -12.20 4.18 11.16
N THR A 8 -12.53 5.17 10.33
CA THR A 8 -12.50 5.05 8.87
C THR A 8 -11.08 4.77 8.37
N LEU A 9 -10.07 5.49 8.88
CA LEU A 9 -8.68 5.32 8.49
C LEU A 9 -8.09 3.98 8.95
N ALA A 10 -8.53 3.46 10.11
CA ALA A 10 -8.07 2.17 10.61
C ALA A 10 -8.70 0.98 9.86
N TYR A 11 -9.99 1.08 9.51
CA TYR A 11 -10.73 -0.03 8.92
C TYR A 11 -10.67 -0.07 7.38
N SER A 12 -10.68 1.09 6.72
CA SER A 12 -10.77 1.13 5.24
C SER A 12 -9.61 0.43 4.55
N PRO A 13 -8.33 0.61 4.95
CA PRO A 13 -7.21 -0.07 4.31
C PRO A 13 -7.28 -1.59 4.52
N LEU A 14 -7.66 -2.04 5.72
CA LEU A 14 -7.81 -3.47 6.02
C LEU A 14 -8.91 -4.10 5.17
N LYS A 15 -10.07 -3.43 5.08
CA LYS A 15 -11.17 -3.89 4.24
C LYS A 15 -10.78 -3.93 2.77
N GLN A 16 -10.11 -2.89 2.25
CA GLN A 16 -9.62 -2.85 0.88
C GLN A 16 -8.62 -3.98 0.59
N LEU A 17 -7.75 -4.32 1.55
CA LEU A 17 -6.80 -5.41 1.41
C LEU A 17 -7.50 -6.78 1.31
N ILE A 18 -8.45 -7.04 2.21
CA ILE A 18 -9.15 -8.34 2.28
C ILE A 18 -10.12 -8.52 1.12
N GLU A 19 -10.90 -7.49 0.79
CA GLU A 19 -11.92 -7.55 -0.28
C GLU A 19 -11.32 -7.33 -1.67
N GLY A 20 -10.19 -6.62 -1.77
CA GLY A 20 -9.49 -6.37 -3.03
C GLY A 20 -8.59 -7.52 -3.49
N THR A 21 -8.41 -8.56 -2.67
CA THR A 21 -7.61 -9.74 -3.01
C THR A 21 -8.50 -10.97 -3.21
N PRO A 22 -8.08 -11.95 -4.04
CA PRO A 22 -8.87 -13.16 -4.27
C PRO A 22 -9.16 -13.95 -2.98
N ALA A 23 -10.36 -14.55 -2.93
CA ALA A 23 -10.79 -15.35 -1.79
C ALA A 23 -9.86 -16.57 -1.58
N GLY A 24 -9.15 -16.58 -0.46
CA GLY A 24 -8.22 -17.66 -0.09
C GLY A 24 -6.73 -17.28 -0.09
N VAL A 25 -6.37 -16.05 -0.48
CA VAL A 25 -5.02 -15.51 -0.24
C VAL A 25 -4.75 -15.42 1.27
N TRP A 26 -5.74 -14.91 2.01
CA TRP A 26 -5.71 -14.77 3.47
C TRP A 26 -6.31 -15.98 4.20
N PRO A 27 -6.02 -16.16 5.50
CA PRO A 27 -6.71 -17.14 6.34
C PRO A 27 -8.23 -16.95 6.28
N LYS A 28 -8.99 -18.05 6.26
CA LYS A 28 -10.48 -18.00 6.21
C LYS A 28 -11.06 -17.09 7.29
N SER A 29 -10.51 -17.16 8.50
CA SER A 29 -10.94 -16.34 9.63
C SER A 29 -10.85 -14.84 9.36
N TRP A 30 -9.94 -14.37 8.49
CA TRP A 30 -9.80 -12.95 8.16
C TRP A 30 -10.81 -12.47 7.12
N SER A 31 -11.25 -13.37 6.22
CA SER A 31 -12.24 -13.07 5.19
C SER A 31 -13.68 -13.24 5.68
N GLU A 32 -13.88 -13.86 6.85
CA GLU A 32 -15.18 -14.02 7.48
C GLU A 32 -15.71 -12.70 8.03
N LYS A 33 -16.97 -12.40 7.70
CA LYS A 33 -17.66 -11.21 8.16
C LYS A 33 -18.56 -11.55 9.35
N ASP A 34 -18.58 -10.66 10.34
CA ASP A 34 -19.45 -10.77 11.50
C ASP A 34 -20.89 -10.31 11.19
N LYS A 35 -21.74 -10.26 12.23
CA LYS A 35 -23.13 -9.79 12.16
C LYS A 35 -23.28 -8.36 11.66
N ASN A 36 -22.22 -7.55 11.76
CA ASN A 36 -22.17 -6.15 11.33
C ASN A 36 -21.53 -6.02 9.94
N ASN A 37 -21.34 -7.12 9.20
CA ASN A 37 -20.68 -7.14 7.90
C ASN A 37 -19.22 -6.63 7.95
N MET A 38 -18.54 -6.85 9.10
CA MET A 38 -17.17 -6.42 9.34
C MET A 38 -16.20 -7.59 9.46
N HIS A 39 -14.97 -7.41 8.98
CA HIS A 39 -13.86 -8.37 9.12
C HIS A 39 -13.27 -8.35 10.53
N SER A 40 -14.08 -8.71 11.54
CA SER A 40 -13.77 -8.51 12.96
C SER A 40 -12.51 -9.24 13.43
N ASN A 41 -12.31 -10.48 12.98
CA ASN A 41 -11.11 -11.26 13.31
C ASN A 41 -9.83 -10.60 12.78
N ALA A 42 -9.86 -10.08 11.55
CA ALA A 42 -8.73 -9.37 10.97
C ALA A 42 -8.44 -8.06 11.71
N MET A 43 -9.48 -7.35 12.16
CA MET A 43 -9.32 -6.15 12.98
C MET A 43 -8.66 -6.44 14.34
N TRP A 44 -9.01 -7.56 14.99
CA TRP A 44 -8.36 -7.98 16.24
C TRP A 44 -6.88 -8.28 16.03
N VAL A 45 -6.51 -8.95 14.93
CA VAL A 45 -5.10 -9.17 14.59
C VAL A 45 -4.37 -7.84 14.37
N GLN A 46 -4.96 -6.92 13.60
CA GLN A 46 -4.41 -5.57 13.41
C GLN A 46 -4.23 -4.84 14.75
N CYS A 47 -5.22 -4.92 15.65
CA CYS A 47 -5.17 -4.31 16.97
C CYS A 47 -3.97 -4.84 17.78
N ILE A 48 -3.78 -6.16 17.83
CA ILE A 48 -2.66 -6.79 18.52
C ILE A 48 -1.32 -6.33 17.95
N ILE A 49 -1.20 -6.26 16.62
CA ILE A 49 0.02 -5.77 15.95
C ILE A 49 0.31 -4.31 16.32
N VAL A 50 -0.70 -3.44 16.30
CA VAL A 50 -0.55 -2.02 16.66
C VAL A 50 -0.14 -1.87 18.12
N VAL A 51 -0.79 -2.59 19.03
CA VAL A 51 -0.44 -2.58 20.46
C VAL A 51 1.00 -3.05 20.66
N ALA A 52 1.42 -4.13 19.99
CA ALA A 52 2.80 -4.61 20.06
C ALA A 52 3.81 -3.57 19.56
N ILE A 53 3.52 -2.89 18.44
CA ILE A 53 4.35 -1.80 17.91
C ILE A 53 4.46 -0.67 18.92
N ILE A 54 3.36 -0.26 19.55
CA ILE A 54 3.35 0.81 20.57
C ILE A 54 4.20 0.39 21.76
N LEU A 55 4.02 -0.83 22.28
CA LEU A 55 4.80 -1.34 23.41
C LEU A 55 6.30 -1.37 23.11
N ILE A 56 6.68 -1.86 21.93
CA ILE A 56 8.09 -1.87 21.47
C ILE A 56 8.62 -0.44 21.36
N SER A 57 7.83 0.51 20.84
CA SER A 57 8.22 1.92 20.76
C SER A 57 8.44 2.55 22.13
N SER A 58 7.51 2.30 23.04
CA SER A 58 7.46 2.95 24.35
C SER A 58 8.51 2.41 25.32
N PHE A 59 8.84 1.12 25.22
CA PHE A 59 9.76 0.47 26.17
C PHE A 59 11.09 0.01 25.54
N GLY A 60 11.21 -0.01 24.22
CA GLY A 60 12.39 -0.53 23.51
C GLY A 60 13.56 0.46 23.34
N GLY A 61 13.45 1.67 23.88
CA GLY A 61 14.50 2.70 23.83
C GLY A 61 14.77 3.24 22.43
N LYS A 62 15.87 4.00 22.28
CA LYS A 62 16.19 4.75 21.04
C LYS A 62 16.24 3.89 19.79
N SER A 63 16.76 2.66 19.89
CA SER A 63 16.87 1.74 18.75
C SER A 63 15.50 1.28 18.23
N ALA A 64 14.54 1.02 19.12
CA ALA A 64 13.18 0.64 18.73
C ALA A 64 12.46 1.78 18.02
N SER A 65 12.58 3.01 18.52
CA SER A 65 11.99 4.18 17.86
C SER A 65 12.60 4.42 16.47
N ILE A 66 13.91 4.20 16.29
CA ILE A 66 14.58 4.29 14.97
C ILE A 66 14.04 3.22 14.02
N PHE A 67 13.89 1.98 14.48
CA PHE A 67 13.32 0.91 13.65
C PHE A 67 11.90 1.23 13.19
N LEU A 68 11.06 1.78 14.07
CA LEU A 68 9.72 2.22 13.69
C LEU A 68 9.73 3.37 12.69
N ASN A 69 10.65 4.32 12.83
CA ASN A 69 10.84 5.37 11.83
C ASN A 69 11.20 4.77 10.46
N TYR A 70 12.01 3.72 10.41
CA TYR A 70 12.29 3.01 9.15
C TYR A 70 11.02 2.40 8.56
N LEU A 71 10.17 1.74 9.36
CA LEU A 71 8.90 1.19 8.88
C LEU A 71 7.97 2.28 8.33
N VAL A 72 7.88 3.43 9.01
CA VAL A 72 7.09 4.58 8.54
C VAL A 72 7.64 5.11 7.22
N LEU A 73 8.95 5.28 7.11
CA LEU A 73 9.59 5.75 5.87
C LEU A 73 9.35 4.77 4.70
N MET A 74 9.46 3.46 4.93
CA MET A 74 9.11 2.44 3.92
C MET A 74 7.65 2.54 3.49
N ALA A 75 6.73 2.71 4.44
CA ALA A 75 5.31 2.81 4.16
C ALA A 75 4.97 4.05 3.32
N ASN A 76 5.66 5.17 3.54
CA ASN A 76 5.48 6.39 2.74
C ASN A 76 5.80 6.16 1.26
N VAL A 77 6.90 5.47 0.96
CA VAL A 77 7.26 5.10 -0.42
C VAL A 77 6.28 4.06 -0.98
N ALA A 78 5.95 3.04 -0.20
CA ALA A 78 5.04 1.97 -0.64
C ALA A 78 3.63 2.47 -0.97
N MET A 79 3.12 3.46 -0.24
CA MET A 79 1.78 4.03 -0.43
C MET A 79 1.61 4.73 -1.77
N THR A 80 2.68 5.32 -2.32
CA THR A 80 2.60 6.13 -3.54
C THR A 80 2.82 5.32 -4.82
N ILE A 81 3.48 4.17 -4.72
CA ILE A 81 3.74 3.26 -5.85
C ILE A 81 2.45 2.85 -6.58
N PRO A 82 1.34 2.45 -5.91
CA PRO A 82 0.08 2.15 -6.58
C PRO A 82 -0.45 3.29 -7.44
N TYR A 83 -0.24 4.55 -7.06
CA TYR A 83 -0.68 5.70 -7.85
C TYR A 83 0.10 5.84 -9.15
N MET A 84 1.38 5.48 -9.18
CA MET A 84 2.18 5.45 -10.42
C MET A 84 1.67 4.38 -11.38
N PHE A 85 1.34 3.18 -10.86
CA PHE A 85 0.74 2.13 -11.68
C PHE A 85 -0.62 2.56 -12.21
N LEU A 86 -1.45 3.19 -11.37
CA LEU A 86 -2.77 3.68 -11.74
C LEU A 86 -2.69 4.76 -12.83
N SER A 87 -1.84 5.78 -12.66
CA SER A 87 -1.67 6.85 -13.65
C SER A 87 -1.12 6.31 -14.97
N PHE A 88 -0.17 5.38 -14.92
CA PHE A 88 0.36 4.75 -16.12
C PHE A 88 -0.69 3.88 -16.84
N ALA A 89 -1.41 3.02 -16.10
CA ALA A 89 -2.47 2.19 -16.64
C ALA A 89 -3.62 3.02 -17.23
N PHE A 90 -3.91 4.18 -16.65
CA PHE A 90 -4.93 5.11 -17.14
C PHE A 90 -4.68 5.55 -18.60
N ILE A 91 -3.42 5.67 -19.03
CA ILE A 91 -3.07 6.00 -20.42
C ILE A 91 -3.58 4.91 -21.38
N TYR A 92 -3.36 3.64 -21.03
CA TYR A 92 -3.80 2.50 -21.84
C TYR A 92 -5.32 2.32 -21.78
N PHE A 93 -5.91 2.49 -20.59
CA PHE A 93 -7.35 2.48 -20.40
C PHE A 93 -8.06 3.52 -21.28
N LYS A 94 -7.54 4.75 -21.35
CA LYS A 94 -8.14 5.81 -22.16
C LYS A 94 -8.03 5.54 -23.67
N LYS A 95 -6.96 4.88 -24.12
CA LYS A 95 -6.76 4.51 -25.53
C LYS A 95 -7.67 3.35 -25.98
N LYS A 96 -8.04 2.44 -25.08
CA LYS A 96 -8.94 1.31 -25.40
C LYS A 96 -10.38 1.80 -25.57
N LYS A 97 -10.87 1.87 -26.81
CA LYS A 97 -12.24 2.30 -27.14
C LYS A 97 -13.31 1.24 -26.84
N GLU A 98 -12.92 -0.02 -26.71
CA GLU A 98 -13.80 -1.17 -26.43
C GLU A 98 -14.37 -1.18 -25.00
N ILE A 99 -13.72 -0.47 -24.08
CA ILE A 99 -14.18 -0.36 -22.71
C ILE A 99 -15.21 0.77 -22.64
N GLU A 100 -16.46 0.47 -22.30
CA GLU A 100 -17.48 1.48 -22.01
C GLU A 100 -17.03 2.33 -20.83
N LYS A 101 -16.97 3.65 -21.04
CA LYS A 101 -16.55 4.62 -20.03
C LYS A 101 -17.78 5.42 -19.63
N PRO A 102 -18.49 5.03 -18.55
CA PRO A 102 -19.73 5.69 -18.12
C PRO A 102 -19.50 7.13 -17.67
N PHE A 103 -18.25 7.51 -17.39
CA PHE A 103 -17.87 8.86 -17.00
C PHE A 103 -16.48 9.22 -17.57
N GLU A 104 -16.41 10.34 -18.30
CA GLU A 104 -15.16 10.85 -18.86
C GLU A 104 -14.97 12.34 -18.52
N ILE A 105 -14.06 12.63 -17.60
CA ILE A 105 -13.66 14.02 -17.30
C ILE A 105 -12.82 14.59 -18.47
N TYR A 106 -11.88 13.81 -18.99
CA TYR A 106 -10.98 14.24 -20.05
C TYR A 106 -11.46 13.79 -21.44
N LYS A 107 -12.13 14.70 -22.15
CA LYS A 107 -12.64 14.45 -23.51
C LYS A 107 -11.51 14.29 -24.55
N LYS A 108 -10.38 14.97 -24.38
CA LYS A 108 -9.20 14.84 -25.26
C LYS A 108 -8.21 13.81 -24.72
N SER A 109 -7.99 12.75 -25.49
CA SER A 109 -7.03 11.67 -25.16
C SER A 109 -5.60 12.18 -24.97
N SER A 110 -5.16 13.16 -25.77
CA SER A 110 -3.83 13.76 -25.64
C SER A 110 -3.64 14.49 -24.31
N PHE A 111 -4.66 15.22 -23.85
CA PHE A 111 -4.60 15.91 -22.55
C PHE A 111 -4.61 14.94 -21.38
N ALA A 112 -5.45 13.89 -21.45
CA ALA A 112 -5.47 12.81 -20.45
C ALA A 112 -4.11 12.11 -20.35
N THR A 113 -3.48 11.86 -21.50
CA THR A 113 -2.15 11.24 -21.57
C THR A 113 -1.08 12.14 -20.98
N ALA A 114 -1.07 13.44 -21.34
CA ALA A 114 -0.13 14.41 -20.78
C ALA A 114 -0.28 14.53 -19.25
N ALA A 115 -1.51 14.64 -18.74
CA ALA A 115 -1.78 14.69 -17.31
C ALA A 115 -1.30 13.42 -16.59
N ALA A 116 -1.56 12.25 -17.15
CA ALA A 116 -1.10 10.98 -16.59
C ALA A 116 0.42 10.85 -16.58
N ILE A 117 1.11 11.31 -17.63
CA ILE A 117 2.58 11.36 -17.68
C ILE A 117 3.11 12.30 -16.59
N ILE A 118 2.54 13.51 -16.47
CA ILE A 118 2.93 14.48 -15.45
C ILE A 118 2.77 13.88 -14.04
N VAL A 119 1.63 13.26 -13.75
CA VAL A 119 1.40 12.60 -12.44
C VAL A 119 2.43 11.49 -12.21
N THR A 120 2.65 10.62 -13.21
CA THR A 120 3.61 9.50 -13.08
C THR A 120 5.03 10.01 -12.82
N LEU A 121 5.47 11.06 -13.52
CA LEU A 121 6.78 11.68 -13.34
C LEU A 121 6.90 12.38 -11.98
N THR A 122 5.90 13.17 -11.59
CA THR A 122 5.90 13.88 -10.31
C THR A 122 5.99 12.90 -9.13
N VAL A 123 5.18 11.84 -9.15
CA VAL A 123 5.22 10.81 -8.09
C VAL A 123 6.54 10.03 -8.13
N GLY A 124 7.05 9.72 -9.33
CA GLY A 124 8.35 9.06 -9.49
C GLY A 124 9.52 9.89 -8.94
N ILE A 125 9.56 11.18 -9.25
CA ILE A 125 10.57 12.11 -8.72
C ILE A 125 10.41 12.28 -7.21
N ALA A 126 9.19 12.40 -6.71
CA ALA A 126 8.93 12.48 -5.28
C ALA A 126 9.48 11.25 -4.54
N ASN A 127 9.20 10.04 -5.04
CA ASN A 127 9.77 8.81 -4.46
C ASN A 127 11.29 8.76 -4.52
N LEU A 128 11.88 9.15 -5.65
CA LEU A 128 13.34 9.23 -5.78
C LEU A 128 13.93 10.17 -4.72
N PHE A 129 13.34 11.35 -4.56
CA PHE A 129 13.78 12.32 -3.56
C PHE A 129 13.58 11.79 -2.14
N THR A 130 12.41 11.22 -1.82
CA THR A 130 12.12 10.64 -0.51
C THR A 130 13.12 9.55 -0.12
N ILE A 131 13.56 8.72 -1.07
CA ILE A 131 14.59 7.70 -0.84
C ILE A 131 15.97 8.33 -0.61
N LEU A 132 16.34 9.36 -1.39
CA LEU A 132 17.68 9.98 -1.33
C LEU A 132 17.84 11.03 -0.22
N GLN A 133 16.76 11.67 0.21
CA GLN A 133 16.77 12.79 1.16
C GLN A 133 17.52 12.46 2.46
N PRO A 134 17.32 11.29 3.13
CA PRO A 134 18.07 10.98 4.35
C PRO A 134 19.59 10.91 4.15
N ALA A 135 20.03 10.38 3.00
CA ALA A 135 21.45 10.29 2.67
C ALA A 135 22.06 11.67 2.37
N ILE A 136 21.30 12.56 1.73
CA ILE A 136 21.78 13.90 1.33
C ILE A 136 21.82 14.85 2.54
N GLU A 137 20.75 14.90 3.34
CA GLU A 137 20.61 15.88 4.42
C GLU A 137 21.23 15.41 5.73
N ALA A 138 21.03 14.14 6.09
CA ALA A 138 21.39 13.60 7.40
C ALA A 138 22.57 12.60 7.35
N LYS A 139 23.12 12.32 6.16
CA LYS A 139 24.09 11.23 5.92
C LYS A 139 23.61 9.88 6.46
N ASP A 140 22.29 9.69 6.54
CA ASP A 140 21.67 8.46 7.01
C ASP A 140 21.43 7.50 5.84
N TYR A 141 22.51 6.81 5.46
CA TYR A 141 22.47 5.81 4.40
C TYR A 141 21.61 4.59 4.74
N ILE A 142 21.44 4.30 6.03
CA ILE A 142 20.64 3.15 6.48
C ILE A 142 19.16 3.41 6.20
N SER A 143 18.65 4.60 6.52
CA SER A 143 17.30 5.03 6.14
C SER A 143 17.06 4.93 4.64
N THR A 144 18.00 5.38 3.82
CA THR A 144 17.90 5.32 2.35
C THR A 144 17.84 3.87 1.85
N ILE A 145 18.68 2.97 2.37
CA ILE A 145 18.65 1.55 2.01
C ILE A 145 17.29 0.95 2.39
N PHE A 146 16.81 1.21 3.61
CA PHE A 146 15.53 0.67 4.06
C PHE A 146 14.35 1.18 3.23
N GLN A 147 14.34 2.46 2.84
CA GLN A 147 13.30 3.02 1.97
C GLN A 147 13.29 2.42 0.56
N LEU A 148 14.46 2.01 0.04
CA LEU A 148 14.54 1.33 -1.25
C LEU A 148 14.18 -0.15 -1.13
N VAL A 149 14.77 -0.84 -0.16
CA VAL A 149 14.66 -2.30 0.00
C VAL A 149 13.29 -2.69 0.53
N GLY A 150 12.68 -1.89 1.41
CA GLY A 150 11.38 -2.18 2.02
C GLY A 150 10.30 -2.51 0.99
N PRO A 151 9.98 -1.60 0.05
CA PRO A 151 9.00 -1.86 -1.01
C PRO A 151 9.32 -3.09 -1.87
N ILE A 152 10.61 -3.34 -2.16
CA ILE A 152 11.04 -4.51 -2.93
C ILE A 152 10.75 -5.81 -2.18
N VAL A 153 11.09 -5.85 -0.88
CA VAL A 153 10.83 -7.00 -0.02
C VAL A 153 9.32 -7.23 0.14
N PHE A 154 8.53 -6.18 0.37
CA PHE A 154 7.07 -6.31 0.46
C PHE A 154 6.45 -6.79 -0.85
N ALA A 155 6.94 -6.31 -2.00
CA ALA A 155 6.51 -6.80 -3.30
C ALA A 155 6.86 -8.29 -3.49
N ALA A 156 8.07 -8.71 -3.10
CA ALA A 156 8.46 -10.11 -3.16
C ALA A 156 7.58 -11.00 -2.26
N ILE A 157 7.29 -10.56 -1.03
CA ILE A 157 6.38 -11.27 -0.12
C ILE A 157 4.98 -11.37 -0.74
N ALA A 158 4.45 -10.28 -1.32
CA ALA A 158 3.16 -10.28 -1.98
C ALA A 158 3.11 -11.28 -3.15
N LEU A 159 4.15 -11.32 -3.98
CA LEU A 159 4.27 -12.28 -5.07
C LEU A 159 4.34 -13.72 -4.56
N ILE A 160 5.10 -14.00 -3.49
CA ILE A 160 5.16 -15.33 -2.87
C ILE A 160 3.78 -15.75 -2.36
N LEU A 161 3.09 -14.88 -1.62
CA LEU A 161 1.75 -15.16 -1.10
C LEU A 161 0.77 -15.48 -2.23
N TYR A 162 0.84 -14.72 -3.32
CA TYR A 162 0.00 -14.90 -4.50
C TYR A 162 0.33 -16.21 -5.23
N SER A 163 1.60 -16.53 -5.45
CA SER A 163 2.01 -17.80 -6.08
C SER A 163 1.64 -19.03 -5.22
N LEU A 164 1.73 -18.92 -3.88
CA LEU A 164 1.28 -19.97 -2.97
C LEU A 164 -0.24 -20.15 -3.02
N TYR A 165 -0.98 -19.07 -3.25
CA TYR A 165 -2.42 -19.13 -3.49
C TYR A 165 -2.75 -19.80 -4.81
N GLU A 166 -2.10 -19.41 -5.92
CA GLU A 166 -2.32 -20.02 -7.24
C GLU A 166 -2.04 -21.52 -7.22
N LYS A 167 -0.93 -21.95 -6.59
CA LYS A 167 -0.62 -23.37 -6.42
C LYS A 167 -1.68 -24.12 -5.59
N ARG A 168 -2.23 -23.49 -4.55
CA ARG A 168 -3.29 -24.09 -3.72
C ARG A 168 -4.61 -24.23 -4.48
N ILE A 169 -4.90 -23.34 -5.42
CA ILE A 169 -6.09 -23.46 -6.29
C ILE A 169 -5.86 -24.46 -7.42
N ALA A 170 -4.69 -24.44 -8.07
CA ALA A 170 -4.39 -25.36 -9.17
C ALA A 170 -4.34 -26.84 -8.72
N ASN A 171 -4.05 -27.09 -7.45
CA ASN A 171 -4.02 -28.43 -6.84
C ASN A 171 -5.37 -28.85 -6.20
N LYS A 172 -6.43 -28.05 -6.34
CA LYS A 172 -7.79 -28.38 -5.92
C LYS A 172 -8.65 -28.74 -7.12
#